data_AF-A0A1L5F355-F1
#
_entry.id   AF-A0A1L5F355-F1
#
_cell.length_a   1.000
_cell.length_b   1.000
_cell.length_c   1.000
_cell.angle_alpha   90.00
_cell.angle_beta   90.00
_cell.angle_gamma   90.00
#
_symmetry.space_group_name_H-M   'P 1'
#
loop_
_entity.id
_entity.type
_entity.pdbx_description
1 polymer ?
#
loop_
_entity_poly.entity_id
_entity_poly.type
_entity_poly.pdbx_seq_one_letter_code
_entity_poly.pdbx_strand_id
1 'polypeptide(L)' 'MKIIGIILIIVGIAGIIVGCVVRGNIGIAAIIGALAGLISGIGFILADKKIELLSNNKSS' A
#
# COMPACT_ATOMS: atom_id res chain seq x y z
N MET A 1 -9.37 -8.10 -1.44
CA MET A 1 -8.18 -7.32 -0.98
C MET A 1 -7.82 -6.17 -1.91
N LYS A 2 -8.13 -6.24 -3.23
CA LYS A 2 -7.86 -5.20 -4.23
C LYS A 2 -8.22 -3.76 -3.81
N ILE A 3 -9.44 -3.51 -3.33
CA ILE A 3 -9.90 -2.15 -2.92
C ILE A 3 -8.97 -1.56 -1.84
N ILE A 4 -8.62 -2.35 -0.83
CA ILE A 4 -7.77 -1.91 0.28
C ILE A 4 -6.38 -1.56 -0.23
N GLY A 5 -5.83 -2.37 -1.13
CA GLY A 5 -4.54 -2.11 -1.76
C GLY A 5 -4.50 -0.79 -2.55
N ILE A 6 -5.56 -0.50 -3.32
CA ILE A 6 -5.67 0.76 -4.09
C ILE A 6 -5.74 1.97 -3.16
N ILE A 7 -6.53 1.90 -2.09
CA ILE A 7 -6.65 2.98 -1.09
C ILE A 7 -5.29 3.24 -0.44
N LEU A 8 -4.57 2.19 -0.03
CA LEU A 8 -3.23 2.35 0.56
C LEU A 8 -2.24 3.00 -0.39
N ILE A 9 -2.31 2.70 -1.69
CA ILE A 9 -1.46 3.35 -2.70
C ILE A 9 -1.76 4.85 -2.79
N ILE A 10 -3.04 5.22 -2.87
CA ILE A 10 -3.46 6.63 -2.95
C ILE A 10 -3.02 7.39 -1.69
N VAL A 11 -3.26 6.83 -0.51
CA VAL A 11 -2.87 7.42 0.78
C VAL A 11 -1.33 7.53 0.88
N GLY A 12 -0.60 6.52 0.41
CA GLY A 12 0.86 6.55 0.37
C GLY A 12 1.40 7.67 -0.52
N ILE A 13 0.85 7.85 -1.72
CA ILE A 13 1.26 8.95 -2.62
C ILE A 13 0.97 10.32 -1.96
N ALA A 14 -0.23 10.49 -1.39
CA ALA A 14 -0.58 11.71 -0.67
C ALA A 14 0.34 11.96 0.53
N GLY A 15 0.69 10.91 1.28
CA GLY A 15 1.60 10.97 2.42
C GLY A 15 3.02 11.39 2.05
N ILE A 16 3.54 10.96 0.88
CA ILE A 16 4.83 11.44 0.37
C ILE A 16 4.76 12.93 0.06
N ILE A 17 3.71 13.39 -0.63
CA ILE A 17 3.53 14.81 -0.98
C ILE A 17 3.50 15.65 0.30
N VAL A 18 2.71 15.25 1.30
CA VAL A 18 2.64 15.94 2.59
C VAL A 18 3.99 15.90 3.31
N GLY A 19 4.66 14.75 3.32
CA GLY A 19 5.96 14.58 3.95
C GLY A 19 7.08 15.42 3.32
N CYS A 20 7.00 15.71 2.02
CA CYS A 20 7.91 16.63 1.34
C CYS A 20 7.66 18.11 1.69
N VAL A 21 6.41 18.48 1.99
CA VAL A 21 6.05 19.86 2.37
C VAL A 21 6.35 20.13 3.86
N VAL A 22 6.21 19.11 4.72
CA VAL A 22 6.47 19.22 6.16
C VAL A 22 7.98 19.08 6.43
N ARG A 23 8.60 20.08 7.07
CA ARG A 23 10.03 20.01 7.46
C ARG A 23 10.24 19.37 8.82
N GLY A 24 11.42 18.75 8.97
CA GLY A 24 11.88 18.16 10.24
C GLY A 24 11.44 16.71 10.41
N ASN A 25 11.60 16.20 11.64
CA ASN A 25 11.39 14.78 11.99
C ASN A 25 9.99 14.27 11.64
N ILE A 26 8.99 15.15 11.67
CA ILE A 26 7.60 14.83 11.32
C ILE A 26 7.46 14.53 9.83
N GLY A 27 8.15 15.28 8.96
CA GLY A 27 8.14 15.01 7.51
C GLY A 27 8.75 13.66 7.18
N ILE A 28 9.87 13.33 7.83
CA ILE A 28 10.53 12.03 7.69
C ILE A 28 9.62 10.89 8.18
N ALA A 29 8.95 11.07 9.33
CA ALA A 29 7.99 10.10 9.84
C ALA A 29 6.81 9.90 8.87
N ALA A 30 6.30 10.98 8.26
CA ALA A 30 5.25 10.92 7.25
C ALA A 30 5.71 10.16 6.00
N ILE A 31 6.94 10.38 5.53
CA ILE A 31 7.52 9.66 4.39
C ILE A 31 7.68 8.17 4.70
N ILE A 32 8.16 7.81 5.90
CA ILE A 32 8.30 6.41 6.31
C ILE A 32 6.93 5.72 6.37
N GLY A 33 5.93 6.37 6.97
CA GLY A 33 4.56 5.86 7.01
C GLY A 33 3.96 5.72 5.61
N ALA A 34 4.21 6.69 4.73
CA ALA A 34 3.77 6.66 3.35
C ALA A 34 4.40 5.51 2.55
N LEU A 35 5.72 5.29 2.69
CA LEU A 35 6.42 4.17 2.07
C LEU A 35 5.92 2.82 2.56
N ALA A 36 5.70 2.66 3.88
CA ALA A 36 5.10 1.46 4.45
C ALA A 36 3.69 1.20 3.89
N GLY A 37 2.89 2.27 3.75
CA GLY A 37 1.57 2.23 3.12
C GLY A 37 1.63 1.77 1.65
N LEU A 38 2.56 2.31 0.86
CA LEU A 38 2.76 1.90 -0.54
C LEU A 38 3.14 0.42 -0.66
N ILE A 39 4.11 -0.04 0.13
CA ILE A 39 4.58 -1.43 0.12
C ILE A 39 3.45 -2.37 0.53
N SER A 40 2.70 -2.03 1.57
CA SER A 40 1.53 -2.79 2.02
C SER A 40 0.42 -2.83 0.96
N GLY A 41 0.14 -1.69 0.31
CA GLY A 41 -0.86 -1.61 -0.75
C GLY A 41 -0.56 -2.51 -1.95
N ILE A 42 0.70 -2.51 -2.39
CA ILE A 42 1.20 -3.44 -3.41
C ILE A 42 1.06 -4.89 -2.92
N GLY A 43 1.51 -5.19 -1.70
CA GLY A 43 1.40 -6.51 -1.10
C GLY A 43 -0.03 -7.07 -1.07
N PHE A 44 -1.02 -6.23 -0.72
CA PHE A 44 -2.44 -6.61 -0.72
C PHE A 44 -2.95 -6.97 -2.12
N ILE A 45 -2.50 -6.28 -3.17
CA ILE A 45 -2.90 -6.58 -4.55
C ILE A 45 -2.27 -7.91 -5.02
N LEU A 46 -1.00 -8.15 -4.71
CA LEU A 46 -0.36 -9.44 -5.01
C LEU A 46 -1.01 -10.60 -4.25
N ALA A 47 -1.33 -10.39 -2.97
CA ALA A 47 -2.01 -11.38 -2.14
C ALA A 47 -3.40 -11.71 -2.70
N ASP A 48 -4.16 -10.70 -3.15
CA ASP A 48 -5.47 -10.90 -3.81
C ASP A 48 -5.37 -11.87 -4.98
N LYS A 49 -4.45 -11.61 -5.91
CA LYS A 49 -4.20 -12.48 -7.07
C LYS A 49 -3.78 -13.89 -6.66
N LYS A 50 -2.89 -14.01 -5.66
CA LYS A 50 -2.42 -15.32 -5.19
C LYS A 50 -3.55 -16.14 -4.55
N ILE A 51 -4.42 -15.50 -3.77
CA ILE A 51 -5.59 -16.15 -3.16
C ILE A 51 -6.59 -16.59 -4.23
N GLU A 52 -6.84 -15.74 -5.23
CA GLU A 52 -7.73 -16.05 -6.37
C GLU A 52 -7.25 -17.28 -7.16
N LEU A 53 -5.95 -17.39 -7.43
CA LEU A 53 -5.34 -18.54 -8.09
C LEU A 53 -5.43 -19.82 -7.26
N LEU A 54 -5.13 -19.74 -5.96
CA LEU A 54 -5.23 -20.89 -5.04
C LEU A 54 -6.69 -21.37 -4.90
N SER A 55 -7.65 -20.46 -4.95
CA SER A 55 -9.08 -20.81 -4.92
C SER A 55 -9.50 -21.57 -6.17
N ASN A 56 -9.03 -21.18 -7.36
CA ASN A 56 -9.36 -21.87 -8.61
C ASN A 56 -8.73 -23.27 -8.71
N ASN A 57 -7.49 -23.43 -8.25
CA ASN A 57 -6.76 -24.70 -8.37
C ASN A 57 -7.32 -25.81 -7.46
N LYS A 58 -8.07 -25.44 -6.41
CA LYS A 58 -8.69 -26.39 -5.48
C LYS A 58 -10.04 -26.94 -5.97
N SER A 59 -10.58 -26.39 -7.06
CA SER A 59 -11.86 -26.78 -7.66
C SER A 59 -11.72 -27.64 -8.91
N SER A 60 -10.49 -28.02 -9.29
CA SER A 60 -10.17 -28.97 -10.35
C SER A 60 -9.61 -30.26 -9.78
#